data_AF-A0A843C8A3-F1
#
_entry.id   AF-A0A843C8A3-F1
#
_cell.length_a   1.000
_cell.length_b   1.000
_cell.length_c   1.000
_cell.angle_alpha   90.00
_cell.angle_beta   90.00
_cell.angle_gamma   90.00
#
_symmetry.space_group_name_H-M   'P 1'
#
loop_
_entity.id
_entity.type
_entity.pdbx_description
1 polymer ?
#
loop_
_entity_poly.entity_id
_entity_poly.type
_entity_poly.pdbx_seq_one_letter_code
_entity_poly.pdbx_strand_id
1 'polypeptide(L)' 'MDSQNKTVFFRDFKFIINEHVYEPAEDSFFFAEKLDVNLGERVLDMGTGCGILGILSSTNAKQIIGIDINPYAVHC' A
#
# COMPACT_ATOMS: atom_id res chain seq x y z
N MET A 1 -13.08 -8.19 20.05
CA MET A 1 -13.89 -7.74 18.90
C MET A 1 -13.14 -8.26 17.69
N ASP A 2 -13.71 -9.23 16.99
CA ASP A 2 -13.04 -9.84 15.84
C ASP A 2 -13.02 -8.81 14.71
N SER A 3 -11.88 -8.14 14.55
CA SER A 3 -11.59 -7.24 13.43
C SER A 3 -11.80 -8.01 12.13
N GLN A 4 -12.80 -7.61 11.32
CA GLN A 4 -13.02 -8.25 10.04
C GLN A 4 -12.06 -7.67 9.00
N ASN A 5 -10.89 -8.30 8.89
CA ASN A 5 -9.95 -7.93 7.86
C ASN A 5 -10.50 -8.30 6.48
N LYS A 6 -10.40 -7.36 5.53
CA LYS A 6 -10.69 -7.60 4.12
C LYS A 6 -9.44 -8.10 3.41
N THR A 7 -9.63 -8.81 2.30
CA THR A 7 -8.53 -9.22 1.44
C THR A 7 -8.75 -8.64 0.05
N VAL A 8 -7.74 -7.93 -0.45
CA VAL A 8 -7.69 -7.41 -1.82
C VAL A 8 -6.50 -8.04 -2.53
N PHE A 9 -6.71 -8.44 -3.79
CA PHE A 9 -5.66 -8.97 -4.66
C PHE A 9 -5.38 -7.97 -5.77
N PHE A 10 -4.12 -7.68 -6.01
CA PHE A 10 -3.69 -6.84 -7.12
C PHE A 10 -2.33 -7.30 -7.64
N ARG A 11 -2.26 -7.62 -8.93
CA ARG A 11 -1.11 -8.32 -9.55
C ARG A 11 -0.76 -9.58 -8.75
N ASP A 12 0.51 -9.77 -8.41
CA ASP A 12 1.01 -10.93 -7.64
C ASP A 12 0.92 -10.74 -6.12
N PHE A 13 0.28 -9.65 -5.66
CA PHE A 13 0.24 -9.29 -4.24
C PHE A 13 -1.15 -9.50 -3.64
N LYS A 14 -1.14 -9.93 -2.36
CA LYS A 14 -2.32 -10.04 -1.50
C LYS A 14 -2.19 -9.04 -0.38
N PHE A 15 -3.17 -8.15 -0.25
CA PHE A 15 -3.28 -7.15 0.80
C PHE A 15 -4.34 -7.57 1.81
N ILE A 16 -3.97 -7.60 3.09
CA ILE A 16 -4.89 -7.82 4.21
C ILE A 16 -5.16 -6.45 4.81
N ILE A 17 -6.40 -6.01 4.76
CA ILE A 17 -6.78 -4.64 5.10
C ILE A 17 -7.56 -4.67 6.41
N ASN A 18 -7.04 -4.00 7.42
CA ASN A 18 -7.75 -3.79 8.67
C ASN A 18 -9.03 -2.96 8.42
N GLU A 19 -10.10 -3.24 9.15
CA GLU A 19 -11.40 -2.55 8.98
C GLU A 19 -11.36 -1.03 9.22
N HIS A 20 -10.35 -0.53 9.94
CA HIS A 20 -10.11 0.89 10.17
C HIS A 20 -9.16 1.54 9.14
N VAL A 21 -8.71 0.79 8.14
CA VAL A 21 -7.83 1.28 7.07
C VAL A 21 -8.62 1.43 5.79
N TYR A 22 -8.34 2.48 5.02
CA TYR A 22 -8.98 2.71 3.74
C TYR A 22 -8.76 1.50 2.81
N GLU A 23 -9.85 0.94 2.30
CA GLU A 23 -9.81 -0.12 1.31
C GLU A 23 -9.40 0.50 -0.04
N PRO A 24 -8.35 0.00 -0.71
CA PRO A 24 -7.97 0.48 -2.04
C PRO A 24 -9.16 0.47 -2.98
N ALA A 25 -9.39 1.62 -3.63
CA ALA A 25 -10.46 1.80 -4.59
C ALA A 25 -9.89 2.18 -5.95
N GLU A 26 -10.78 2.63 -6.86
CA GLU A 26 -10.45 2.98 -8.24
C GLU A 26 -9.22 3.90 -8.36
N ASP A 27 -9.13 4.92 -7.50
CA ASP A 27 -8.02 5.88 -7.47
C ASP A 27 -6.69 5.23 -7.11
N SER A 28 -6.69 4.36 -6.10
CA SER A 28 -5.50 3.62 -5.64
C SER A 28 -4.99 2.69 -6.76
N PHE A 29 -5.91 2.00 -7.44
CA PHE A 29 -5.56 1.14 -8.56
C PHE A 29 -5.08 1.93 -9.78
N PHE A 30 -5.66 3.10 -10.03
CA PHE A 30 -5.19 4.00 -11.10
C PHE A 30 -3.73 4.43 -10.86
N PHE A 31 -3.38 4.83 -9.63
CA PHE A 31 -1.99 5.12 -9.28
C PHE A 31 -1.09 3.90 -9.39
N ALA A 32 -1.55 2.72 -8.93
CA ALA A 32 -0.79 1.48 -8.99
C ALA A 32 -0.44 1.06 -10.44
N GLU A 33 -1.34 1.32 -11.40
CA GLU A 33 -1.08 1.05 -12.82
C GLU A 33 -0.15 2.06 -13.49
N LYS A 34 -0.07 3.28 -12.96
CA LYS A 34 0.78 4.36 -13.48
C LYS A 34 2.08 4.53 -12.71
N LEU A 35 2.29 3.73 -11.68
CA LEU A 35 3.46 3.80 -10.82
C LEU A 35 4.72 3.44 -11.62
N ASP A 36 5.60 4.42 -11.78
CA ASP A 36 6.87 4.28 -12.49
C ASP A 36 8.00 4.59 -11.50
N VAL A 37 8.71 3.54 -11.09
CA VAL A 37 9.79 3.61 -10.09
C VAL A 37 11.04 3.06 -10.75
N ASN A 38 12.09 3.88 -10.83
CA ASN A 38 13.36 3.44 -11.41
C ASN A 38 14.10 2.49 -10.46
N LEU A 39 14.90 1.61 -11.05
CA LEU A 39 15.71 0.66 -10.28
C LEU A 39 16.65 1.40 -9.31
N GLY A 40 16.54 1.09 -8.02
CA GLY A 40 17.37 1.64 -6.97
C GLY A 40 16.88 2.96 -6.36
N GLU A 41 15.71 3.46 -6.75
CA GLU A 41 15.14 4.69 -6.19
C GLU A 41 14.77 4.58 -4.70
N ARG A 42 14.60 5.75 -4.07
CA ARG A 42 14.08 5.88 -2.70
C ARG A 42 12.70 6.51 -2.79
N VAL A 43 11.70 5.82 -2.25
CA VAL A 43 10.28 6.18 -2.38
C VAL A 43 9.71 6.57 -1.02
N LEU A 44 8.91 7.64 -0.98
CA LEU A 44 8.04 7.99 0.14
C LEU A 44 6.60 7.73 -0.29
N ASP A 45 5.92 6.83 0.41
CA ASP A 45 4.50 6.53 0.23
C ASP A 45 3.70 7.24 1.34
N MET A 46 3.11 8.39 1.00
CA MET A 46 2.45 9.27 1.94
C MET A 46 0.95 8.95 2.01
N GLY A 47 0.45 8.64 3.21
CA GLY A 47 -0.89 8.08 3.38
C GLY A 47 -0.93 6.63 2.92
N THR A 48 0.07 5.84 3.36
CA THR A 48 0.35 4.51 2.81
C THR A 48 -0.83 3.54 2.99
N GLY A 49 -1.71 3.75 3.96
CA GLY A 49 -2.88 2.89 4.17
C GLY A 49 -2.48 1.43 4.37
N CYS A 50 -2.97 0.53 3.52
CA CYS A 50 -2.58 -0.88 3.51
C CYS A 50 -1.24 -1.16 2.78
N GLY A 51 -0.53 -0.11 2.35
CA GLY A 51 0.78 -0.18 1.71
C GLY A 51 0.78 -0.48 0.21
N ILE A 52 -0.36 -0.41 -0.48
CA ILE A 52 -0.48 -0.87 -1.87
C ILE A 52 0.57 -0.26 -2.81
N LEU A 53 0.76 1.07 -2.78
CA LEU A 53 1.72 1.73 -3.67
C LEU A 53 3.18 1.51 -3.22
N GLY A 54 3.45 1.57 -1.92
CA GLY A 54 4.77 1.29 -1.36
C GLY A 54 5.25 -0.15 -1.64
N ILE A 55 4.37 -1.14 -1.49
CA ILE A 55 4.68 -2.55 -1.77
C ILE A 55 4.92 -2.77 -3.26
N LEU A 56 4.09 -2.21 -4.14
CA LEU A 56 4.33 -2.30 -5.59
C LEU A 56 5.65 -1.64 -6.01
N SER A 57 6.01 -0.53 -5.36
CA SER A 57 7.30 0.16 -5.57
C SER A 57 8.49 -0.72 -5.21
N SER A 58 8.34 -1.73 -4.34
CA SER A 58 9.46 -2.56 -3.84
C SER A 58 10.04 -3.49 -4.89
N THR A 59 9.37 -3.64 -6.02
CA THR A 59 9.89 -4.39 -7.18
C THR A 59 11.16 -3.75 -7.75
N ASN A 60 11.26 -2.41 -7.70
CA ASN A 60 12.38 -1.65 -8.26
C ASN A 60 13.11 -0.77 -7.22
N ALA A 61 12.41 -0.26 -6.20
CA ALA A 61 12.99 0.66 -5.23
C ALA A 61 14.04 -0.02 -4.34
N LYS A 62 15.08 0.73 -3.97
CA LYS A 62 16.06 0.32 -2.95
C LYS A 62 15.53 0.50 -1.53
N GLN A 63 14.70 1.51 -1.31
CA GLN A 63 14.12 1.82 -0.01
C GLN A 63 12.75 2.47 -0.19
N ILE A 64 11.79 2.03 0.60
CA ILE A 64 10.47 2.67 0.71
C ILE A 64 10.26 3.08 2.17
N ILE A 65 9.70 4.26 2.37
CA ILE A 65 9.19 4.72 3.66
C ILE A 65 7.69 4.97 3.47
N GLY A 66 6.86 4.13 4.08
CA GLY A 66 5.41 4.35 4.17
C GLY A 66 5.08 5.13 5.43
N ILE A 67 4.26 6.17 5.32
CA ILE A 67 3.76 6.93 6.47
C ILE A 67 2.25 7.05 6.41
N ASP A 68 1.62 6.99 7.58
CA ASP A 68 0.20 7.27 7.72
C ASP A 68 -0.06 7.93 9.08
N ILE A 69 -1.09 8.79 9.14
CA ILE A 69 -1.55 9.36 10.41
C ILE A 69 -2.40 8.36 11.19
N ASN A 70 -3.02 7.42 10.48
CA ASN A 70 -3.85 6.38 11.06
C ASN A 70 -2.96 5.28 11.67
N PRO A 71 -2.95 5.08 13.00
CA PRO A 71 -2.12 4.06 13.63
C PRO A 71 -2.49 2.64 13.17
N TYR A 72 -3.74 2.41 12.77
CA TYR A 72 -4.16 1.10 12.23
C TYR A 72 -3.51 0.81 10.88
N ALA A 73 -3.21 1.82 10.07
CA ALA A 73 -2.52 1.66 8.78
C ALA A 73 -1.05 1.26 8.98
N VAL A 74 -0.38 1.83 9.99
CA VAL A 74 1.00 1.48 10.34
C VAL A 74 1.13 0.04 10.87
N HIS A 75 0.03 -0.52 11.38
CA HIS A 75 -0.05 -1.90 11.89
C HIS A 75 -0.77 -2.87 10.93
N CYS A 76 -1.08 -2.43 9.71
CA CYS A 76 -1.84 -3.20 8.73
C CYS A 76 -1.00 -4.28 8.03
#